data_AF-V2Y927-F1
#
_entry.id   AF-V2Y927-F1
#
_cell.length_a   1.000
_cell.length_b   1.000
_cell.length_c   1.000
_cell.angle_alpha   90.00
_cell.angle_beta   90.00
_cell.angle_gamma   90.00
#
_symmetry.space_group_name_H-M   'P 1'
#
loop_
_entity.id
_entity.type
_entity.pdbx_description
1 polymer ?
#
loop_
_entity_poly.entity_id
_entity_poly.type
_entity_poly.pdbx_seq_one_letter_code
_entity_poly.pdbx_strand_id
1 'polypeptide(L)'
;MFRSSFLLLSVLAKIVLSLSVGDLDVSLKVVSASVQSVNDIVVTAIVSNPTSSDLRVLTVNNVLDTSATRSFDITADGKEVPFAGIKATFDFLHESLYLNVPAGKSIALNHTVSSVYDFSSFAPGTKFTISPRGESTIHESVDDAAPLKVESNTVEVTVESDLAFNHLFTPVESDDLERRVSTPRCSDGSKLQLLVDSLKYARSIAGGAATDIRSHPTGPEYTRFFGGNNQNDIWYNFDRVAGDQNTNRDITCSSDNADARNYCSSNPGVIAYTVIYSDGRTPIFTCDLFVQAGTTPSICQGDFDSTMSSRGGIILHELAHAVHGADDVTYGCSAAAGLSVADKKRNADNYRCMGLNIYKDYNCIYGPL
;
A
#
# COMPACT_ATOMS: atom_id res chain seq x y z
N MET A 1 -34.49 -49.51 57.35
CA MET A 1 -34.99 -48.63 56.26
C MET A 1 -34.12 -47.39 56.24
N PHE A 2 -33.21 -47.31 55.27
CA PHE A 2 -32.22 -46.22 55.12
C PHE A 2 -32.87 -44.99 54.47
N ARG A 3 -32.56 -43.79 54.96
CA ARG A 3 -32.80 -42.51 54.26
C ARG A 3 -31.46 -41.79 54.11
N SER A 4 -30.96 -41.71 52.88
CA SER A 4 -29.84 -40.84 52.51
C SER A 4 -30.40 -39.55 51.90
N SER A 5 -30.04 -38.42 52.48
CA SER A 5 -30.31 -37.08 51.93
C SER A 5 -29.23 -36.74 50.90
N PHE A 6 -29.64 -36.48 49.66
CA PHE A 6 -28.79 -35.90 48.63
C PHE A 6 -28.86 -34.37 48.68
N LEU A 7 -27.72 -33.73 48.93
CA LEU A 7 -27.48 -32.30 48.72
C LEU A 7 -27.15 -32.08 47.24
N LEU A 8 -28.02 -31.37 46.53
CA LEU A 8 -27.78 -30.90 45.16
C LEU A 8 -26.96 -29.60 45.23
N LEU A 9 -25.68 -29.68 44.85
CA LEU A 9 -24.84 -28.53 44.53
C LEU A 9 -25.25 -27.98 43.16
N SER A 10 -25.83 -26.78 43.11
CA SER A 10 -26.07 -26.06 41.87
C SER A 10 -24.79 -25.35 41.41
N VAL A 11 -24.13 -25.90 40.39
CA VAL A 11 -23.02 -25.22 39.69
C VAL A 11 -23.63 -24.19 38.73
N LEU A 12 -23.40 -22.90 39.01
CA LEU A 12 -23.77 -21.81 38.11
C LEU A 12 -22.71 -21.74 36.99
N ALA A 13 -23.02 -22.29 35.82
CA ALA A 13 -22.16 -22.16 34.64
C ALA A 13 -22.21 -20.71 34.16
N LYS A 14 -21.11 -19.96 34.32
CA LYS A 14 -20.90 -18.70 33.60
C LYS A 14 -20.67 -19.04 32.13
N ILE A 15 -21.69 -18.87 31.31
CA ILE A 15 -21.54 -18.82 29.86
C ILE A 15 -20.83 -17.49 29.56
N VAL A 16 -19.50 -17.54 29.46
CA VAL A 16 -18.76 -16.47 28.79
C VAL A 16 -19.07 -16.66 27.32
N LEU A 17 -19.91 -15.79 26.75
CA LEU A 17 -19.91 -15.60 25.31
C LEU A 17 -18.51 -15.11 24.96
N SER A 18 -17.66 -16.02 24.45
CA SER A 18 -16.46 -15.59 23.76
C SER A 18 -16.93 -14.88 22.51
N LEU A 19 -17.06 -13.55 22.58
CA LEU A 19 -16.89 -12.74 21.39
C LEU A 19 -15.58 -13.22 20.76
N SER A 20 -15.62 -13.50 19.46
CA SER A 20 -14.41 -13.77 18.68
C SER A 20 -13.49 -12.57 18.90
N VAL A 21 -12.53 -12.69 19.81
CA VAL A 21 -11.54 -11.64 20.03
C VAL A 21 -10.81 -11.49 18.70
N GLY A 22 -10.77 -10.29 18.14
CA GLY A 22 -9.93 -10.01 16.97
C GLY A 22 -8.49 -10.47 17.21
N ASP A 23 -7.75 -10.77 16.16
CA ASP A 23 -6.35 -11.18 16.27
C ASP A 23 -5.51 -10.01 16.86
N LEU A 24 -5.91 -8.76 16.58
CA LEU A 24 -5.38 -7.54 17.17
C LEU A 24 -6.49 -6.54 17.54
N ASP A 25 -6.22 -5.70 18.54
CA ASP A 25 -7.02 -4.52 18.91
C ASP A 25 -6.20 -3.24 18.71
N VAL A 26 -6.76 -2.28 17.98
CA VAL A 26 -6.13 -0.99 17.66
C VAL A 26 -6.89 0.13 18.35
N SER A 27 -6.25 0.73 19.36
CA SER A 27 -6.78 1.93 20.02
C SER A 27 -6.07 3.18 19.54
N LEU A 28 -6.81 4.08 18.89
CA LEU A 28 -6.31 5.41 18.53
C LEU A 28 -6.55 6.42 19.65
N LYS A 29 -5.57 7.29 19.88
CA LYS A 29 -5.65 8.45 20.77
C LYS A 29 -5.04 9.68 20.10
N VAL A 30 -5.57 10.86 20.39
CA VAL A 30 -4.90 12.13 20.09
C VAL A 30 -4.35 12.73 21.37
N VAL A 31 -3.18 13.38 21.29
CA VAL A 31 -2.56 14.04 22.46
C VAL A 31 -3.45 15.16 23.00
N SER A 32 -4.16 15.87 22.11
CA SER A 32 -5.14 16.89 22.45
C SER A 32 -6.33 16.81 21.50
N ALA A 33 -7.54 17.07 22.00
CA ALA A 33 -8.77 17.15 21.20
C ALA A 33 -8.87 18.45 20.38
N SER A 34 -8.05 19.46 20.71
CA SER A 34 -7.94 20.72 19.97
C SER A 34 -6.48 21.18 19.94
N VAL A 35 -6.01 21.61 18.78
CA VAL A 35 -4.63 22.06 18.52
C VAL A 35 -4.61 23.36 17.73
N GLN A 36 -3.53 24.12 17.82
CA GLN A 36 -3.42 25.38 17.07
C GLN A 36 -3.02 25.14 15.62
N SER A 37 -2.09 24.21 15.36
CA SER A 37 -1.61 23.86 14.02
C SER A 37 -1.87 22.38 13.70
N VAL A 38 -2.04 22.05 12.43
CA VAL A 38 -2.01 20.65 11.93
C VAL A 38 -0.71 19.94 12.29
N ASN A 39 0.39 20.69 12.43
CA ASN A 39 1.69 20.15 12.83
C ASN A 39 1.72 19.64 14.28
N ASP A 40 0.76 20.07 15.09
CA ASP A 40 0.62 19.63 16.49
C ASP A 40 -0.28 18.37 16.60
N ILE A 41 -0.86 17.90 15.49
CA ILE A 41 -1.64 16.66 15.49
C ILE A 41 -0.69 15.48 15.63
N VAL A 42 -0.70 14.86 16.81
CA VAL A 42 -0.05 13.60 17.10
C VAL A 42 -1.11 12.55 17.40
N VAL A 43 -1.21 11.54 16.53
CA VAL A 43 -2.07 10.37 16.71
C VAL A 43 -1.22 9.26 17.30
N THR A 44 -1.59 8.74 18.46
CA THR A 44 -0.99 7.54 19.04
C THR A 44 -1.84 6.32 18.69
N ALA A 45 -1.29 5.40 17.91
CA ALA A 45 -1.87 4.08 17.70
C ALA A 45 -1.32 3.10 18.75
N ILE A 46 -2.22 2.47 19.51
CA ILE A 46 -1.88 1.42 20.48
C ILE A 46 -2.39 0.10 19.91
N VAL A 47 -1.48 -0.75 19.46
CA VAL A 47 -1.78 -2.06 18.88
C VAL A 47 -1.55 -3.13 19.93
N SER A 48 -2.61 -3.83 20.32
CA SER A 48 -2.61 -4.85 21.36
C SER A 48 -2.82 -6.23 20.76
N ASN A 49 -2.03 -7.20 21.22
CA ASN A 49 -2.22 -8.61 20.91
C ASN A 49 -2.93 -9.29 22.09
N PRO A 50 -4.25 -9.53 22.02
CA PRO A 50 -5.00 -10.18 23.09
C PRO A 50 -4.86 -11.71 23.10
N THR A 51 -4.16 -12.28 22.12
CA THR A 51 -3.98 -13.73 21.97
C THR A 51 -2.92 -14.28 22.94
N SER A 52 -2.77 -15.60 22.96
CA SER A 52 -1.81 -16.31 23.81
C SER A 52 -0.44 -16.57 23.14
N SER A 53 -0.24 -16.14 21.90
CA SER A 53 1.00 -16.30 21.14
C SER A 53 1.50 -14.97 20.62
N ASP A 54 2.82 -14.85 20.48
CA ASP A 54 3.41 -13.67 19.85
C ASP A 54 2.98 -13.61 18.37
N LEU A 55 2.68 -12.41 17.88
CA LEU A 55 2.35 -12.16 16.49
C LEU A 55 3.47 -11.36 15.84
N ARG A 56 3.98 -11.84 14.70
CA ARG A 56 4.89 -11.06 13.85
C ARG A 56 4.04 -10.45 12.76
N VAL A 57 4.00 -9.13 12.65
CA VAL A 57 3.06 -8.45 11.75
C VAL A 57 3.76 -7.51 10.79
N LEU A 58 3.27 -7.49 9.56
CA LEU A 58 3.68 -6.57 8.52
C LEU A 58 3.22 -5.15 8.90
N THR A 59 4.15 -4.21 8.92
CA THR A 59 3.90 -2.85 9.43
C THR A 59 3.47 -1.86 8.35
N VAL A 60 3.65 -2.19 7.07
CA VAL A 60 3.50 -1.21 5.99
C VAL A 60 2.05 -0.85 5.65
N ASN A 61 1.85 0.42 5.32
CA ASN A 61 0.58 1.02 4.91
C ASN A 61 -0.60 0.75 5.87
N ASN A 62 -0.29 0.71 7.17
CA ASN A 62 -1.28 0.59 8.25
C ASN A 62 -0.83 1.40 9.48
N VAL A 63 -1.54 1.28 10.59
CA VAL A 63 -1.26 2.00 11.84
C VAL A 63 0.06 1.62 12.53
N LEU A 64 0.73 0.56 12.09
CA LEU A 64 2.09 0.22 12.52
C LEU A 64 3.16 0.89 11.67
N ASP A 65 2.77 1.53 10.56
CA ASP A 65 3.66 2.23 9.65
C ASP A 65 3.93 3.65 10.16
N THR A 66 5.20 3.96 10.45
CA THR A 66 5.64 5.31 10.83
C THR A 66 6.31 6.05 9.67
N SER A 67 6.30 5.47 8.47
CA SER A 67 6.80 6.09 7.24
C SER A 67 5.74 7.00 6.60
N ALA A 68 5.97 7.41 5.34
CA ALA A 68 5.14 8.39 4.64
C ALA A 68 3.93 7.78 3.90
N THR A 69 3.53 6.55 4.25
CA THR A 69 2.37 5.87 3.66
C THR A 69 1.06 6.28 4.32
N ARG A 70 -0.06 5.66 3.91
CA ARG A 70 -1.39 6.08 4.32
C ARG A 70 -1.95 5.22 5.45
N SER A 71 -1.48 5.48 6.68
CA SER A 71 -1.93 4.77 7.89
C SER A 71 -3.36 5.10 8.36
N PHE A 72 -3.95 6.19 7.87
CA PHE A 72 -5.24 6.69 8.35
C PHE A 72 -6.17 7.11 7.20
N ASP A 73 -7.47 7.12 7.48
CA ASP A 73 -8.43 7.89 6.71
C ASP A 73 -8.82 9.11 7.55
N ILE A 74 -8.66 10.31 6.98
CA ILE A 74 -8.98 11.57 7.67
C ILE A 74 -10.09 12.25 6.90
N THR A 75 -11.16 12.62 7.60
CA THR A 75 -12.32 13.28 7.00
C THR A 75 -12.77 14.48 7.81
N ALA A 76 -13.38 15.46 7.16
CA ALA A 76 -14.11 16.56 7.77
C ALA A 76 -15.28 16.94 6.86
N ASP A 77 -16.45 17.19 7.45
CA ASP A 77 -17.67 17.58 6.73
C ASP A 77 -18.03 16.67 5.54
N GLY A 78 -17.81 15.36 5.69
CA GLY A 78 -18.07 14.37 4.65
C GLY A 78 -17.08 14.38 3.48
N LYS A 79 -16.00 15.15 3.58
CA LYS A 79 -14.90 15.19 2.62
C LYS A 79 -13.66 14.53 3.20
N GLU A 80 -12.94 13.81 2.37
CA GLU A 80 -11.62 13.26 2.69
C GLU A 80 -10.58 14.39 2.67
N VAL A 81 -9.67 14.39 3.65
CA VAL A 81 -8.47 15.21 3.59
C VAL A 81 -7.52 14.57 2.58
N PRO A 82 -7.12 15.28 1.50
CA PRO A 82 -6.26 14.72 0.47
C PRO A 82 -4.98 14.12 1.05
N PHE A 83 -4.74 12.84 0.76
CA PHE A 83 -3.45 12.20 1.05
C PHE A 83 -2.39 12.71 0.07
N ALA A 84 -1.26 13.13 0.62
CA ALA A 84 -0.12 13.69 -0.07
C ALA A 84 1.20 13.08 0.41
N GLY A 85 1.18 11.79 0.76
CA GLY A 85 2.37 11.00 1.08
C GLY A 85 2.82 10.16 -0.10
N ILE A 86 3.17 8.90 0.16
CA ILE A 86 3.60 7.95 -0.87
C ILE A 86 2.73 6.70 -0.92
N LYS A 87 2.80 6.02 -2.07
CA LYS A 87 2.40 4.63 -2.28
C LYS A 87 3.61 3.85 -2.74
N ALA A 88 3.84 2.65 -2.23
CA ALA A 88 5.19 2.08 -2.25
C ALA A 88 5.23 0.57 -2.47
N THR A 89 6.21 0.16 -3.24
CA THR A 89 6.61 -1.23 -3.43
C THR A 89 7.73 -1.61 -2.45
N PHE A 90 7.60 -2.75 -1.77
CA PHE A 90 8.52 -3.19 -0.71
C PHE A 90 9.18 -4.54 -0.98
N ASP A 91 10.38 -4.76 -0.42
CA ASP A 91 11.01 -6.07 -0.31
C ASP A 91 10.57 -6.74 0.99
N PHE A 92 9.56 -7.62 0.89
CA PHE A 92 8.98 -8.33 2.03
C PHE A 92 9.92 -9.34 2.71
N LEU A 93 11.15 -9.53 2.22
CA LEU A 93 12.19 -10.25 2.95
C LEU A 93 12.94 -9.37 3.96
N HIS A 94 12.73 -8.05 3.92
CA HIS A 94 13.41 -7.11 4.78
C HIS A 94 12.76 -7.04 6.17
N GLU A 95 13.50 -7.42 7.22
CA GLU A 95 12.99 -7.50 8.60
C GLU A 95 12.46 -6.16 9.15
N SER A 96 12.91 -5.02 8.63
CA SER A 96 12.39 -3.70 9.05
C SER A 96 10.91 -3.49 8.75
N LEU A 97 10.31 -4.32 7.91
CA LEU A 97 8.89 -4.25 7.57
C LEU A 97 8.01 -5.05 8.55
N TYR A 98 8.63 -5.71 9.53
CA TYR A 98 7.93 -6.56 10.47
C TYR A 98 8.17 -6.11 11.90
N LEU A 99 7.16 -6.30 12.72
CA LEU A 99 7.21 -5.99 14.15
C LEU A 99 6.55 -7.13 14.93
N ASN A 100 7.18 -7.52 16.04
CA ASN A 100 6.63 -8.54 16.92
C ASN A 100 5.79 -7.89 18.01
N VAL A 101 4.51 -8.23 18.09
CA VAL A 101 3.58 -7.85 19.16
C VAL A 101 3.45 -9.05 20.12
N PRO A 102 4.08 -9.02 21.31
CA PRO A 102 4.06 -10.18 22.20
C PRO A 102 2.67 -10.50 22.74
N ALA A 103 2.44 -11.77 23.09
CA ALA A 103 1.18 -12.24 23.66
C ALA A 103 0.75 -11.42 24.89
N GLY A 104 -0.48 -10.92 24.88
CA GLY A 104 -1.06 -10.10 25.96
C GLY A 104 -0.37 -8.75 26.17
N LYS A 105 0.41 -8.26 25.20
CA LYS A 105 1.11 -6.96 25.25
C LYS A 105 0.60 -6.01 24.17
N SER A 106 0.99 -4.74 24.33
CA SER A 106 0.67 -3.67 23.40
C SER A 106 1.92 -2.91 23.01
N ILE A 107 1.90 -2.35 21.81
CA ILE A 107 2.91 -1.44 21.27
C ILE A 107 2.23 -0.11 20.97
N ALA A 108 2.88 0.99 21.30
CA ALA A 108 2.38 2.33 21.06
C ALA A 108 3.29 3.06 20.07
N LEU A 109 2.69 3.60 19.01
CA LEU A 109 3.38 4.34 17.95
C LEU A 109 2.74 5.72 17.80
N ASN A 110 3.56 6.74 17.65
CA ASN A 110 3.11 8.11 17.41
C ASN A 110 3.26 8.44 15.92
N HIS A 111 2.23 9.05 15.36
CA HIS A 111 2.16 9.47 13.97
C HIS A 111 1.92 10.97 13.91
N THR A 112 2.74 11.65 13.13
CA THR A 112 2.46 13.01 12.66
C THR A 112 1.83 12.90 11.27
N VAL A 113 0.71 13.60 11.06
CA VAL A 113 -0.06 13.47 9.80
C VAL A 113 0.09 14.67 8.86
N SER A 114 0.55 15.82 9.36
CA SER A 114 0.58 17.08 8.58
C SER A 114 1.52 17.08 7.38
N SER A 115 2.51 16.19 7.34
CA SER A 115 3.47 16.08 6.22
C SER A 115 2.99 15.20 5.08
N VAL A 116 1.90 14.45 5.28
CA VAL A 116 1.35 13.48 4.31
C VAL A 116 -0.16 13.61 4.09
N TYR A 117 -0.82 14.57 4.74
CA TYR A 117 -2.20 14.97 4.46
C TYR A 117 -2.29 16.48 4.27
N ASP A 118 -2.97 16.90 3.22
CA ASP A 118 -3.12 18.32 2.87
C ASP A 118 -4.41 18.89 3.46
N PHE A 119 -4.27 19.55 4.60
CA PHE A 119 -5.35 20.22 5.30
C PHE A 119 -5.67 21.62 4.76
N SER A 120 -4.89 22.14 3.81
CA SER A 120 -4.91 23.57 3.43
C SER A 120 -6.22 24.03 2.78
N SER A 121 -7.05 23.09 2.32
CA SER A 121 -8.36 23.37 1.74
C SER A 121 -9.49 23.54 2.78
N PHE A 122 -9.21 23.28 4.06
CA PHE A 122 -10.17 23.41 5.16
C PHE A 122 -10.02 24.74 5.90
N ALA A 123 -10.98 25.08 6.76
CA ALA A 123 -11.00 26.35 7.49
C ALA A 123 -10.54 26.19 8.94
N PRO A 124 -9.98 27.25 9.58
CA PRO A 124 -9.75 27.26 11.03
C PRO A 124 -11.01 26.89 11.82
N GLY A 125 -10.85 26.14 12.90
CA GLY A 125 -11.93 25.57 13.71
C GLY A 125 -12.55 24.29 13.12
N THR A 126 -12.04 23.76 12.00
CA THR A 126 -12.52 22.50 11.43
C THR A 126 -12.19 21.34 12.37
N LYS A 127 -13.18 20.46 12.55
CA LYS A 127 -13.06 19.21 13.29
C LYS A 127 -12.82 18.05 12.32
N PHE A 128 -11.72 17.35 12.50
CA PHE A 128 -11.33 16.20 11.69
C PHE A 128 -11.61 14.91 12.45
N THR A 129 -12.17 13.92 11.76
CA THR A 129 -12.32 12.54 12.22
C THR A 129 -11.22 11.71 11.58
N ILE A 130 -10.46 10.99 12.41
CA ILE A 130 -9.34 10.14 12.02
C ILE A 130 -9.71 8.69 12.36
N SER A 131 -9.66 7.81 11.37
CA SER A 131 -9.83 6.37 11.52
C SER A 131 -8.59 5.62 11.03
N PRO A 132 -8.28 4.45 11.59
CA PRO A 132 -7.27 3.55 11.01
C PRO A 132 -7.59 3.24 9.55
N ARG A 133 -6.53 3.10 8.75
CA ARG A 133 -6.58 2.56 7.40
C ARG A 133 -5.68 1.34 7.32
N GLY A 134 -5.92 0.50 6.31
CA GLY A 134 -5.01 -0.60 6.00
C GLY A 134 -5.14 -1.77 6.97
N GLU A 135 -6.27 -1.94 7.64
CA GLU A 135 -6.53 -3.18 8.38
C GLU A 135 -6.38 -4.41 7.48
N SER A 136 -6.69 -4.28 6.18
CA SER A 136 -6.48 -5.29 5.14
C SER A 136 -5.01 -5.51 4.72
N THR A 137 -4.07 -4.70 5.22
CA THR A 137 -2.62 -4.85 4.99
C THR A 137 -1.89 -5.43 6.21
N ILE A 138 -2.58 -5.66 7.32
CA ILE A 138 -2.00 -6.27 8.52
C ILE A 138 -2.05 -7.79 8.36
N HIS A 139 -0.91 -8.37 7.97
CA HIS A 139 -0.71 -9.81 7.80
C HIS A 139 0.48 -10.28 8.64
N GLU A 140 0.56 -11.59 8.93
CA GLU A 140 1.78 -12.16 9.51
C GLU A 140 2.87 -12.38 8.44
N SER A 141 2.43 -12.72 7.22
CA SER A 141 3.24 -12.85 6.02
C SER A 141 2.54 -12.24 4.81
N VAL A 142 3.31 -11.74 3.83
CA VAL A 142 2.77 -11.28 2.53
C VAL A 142 2.11 -12.41 1.72
N ASP A 143 2.45 -13.66 2.02
CA ASP A 143 1.88 -14.83 1.34
C ASP A 143 0.50 -15.22 1.89
N ASP A 144 0.12 -14.67 3.05
CA ASP A 144 -1.17 -14.96 3.67
C ASP A 144 -2.32 -14.44 2.81
N ALA A 145 -3.30 -15.30 2.56
CA ALA A 145 -4.44 -14.94 1.71
C ALA A 145 -5.43 -13.98 2.39
N ALA A 146 -5.42 -13.94 3.74
CA ALA A 146 -6.34 -13.15 4.54
C ALA A 146 -5.57 -12.38 5.61
N PRO A 147 -5.91 -11.09 5.82
CA PRO A 147 -5.33 -10.29 6.88
C PRO A 147 -5.79 -10.77 8.25
N LEU A 148 -5.07 -10.33 9.28
CA LEU A 148 -5.49 -10.44 10.67
C LEU A 148 -6.79 -9.67 10.88
N LYS A 149 -7.67 -10.19 11.75
CA LYS A 149 -8.88 -9.50 12.16
C LYS A 149 -8.53 -8.42 13.16
N VAL A 150 -8.81 -7.17 12.80
CA VAL A 150 -8.51 -6.00 13.62
C VAL A 150 -9.82 -5.37 14.08
N GLU A 151 -9.93 -5.09 15.38
CA GLU A 151 -10.94 -4.18 15.92
C GLU A 151 -10.32 -2.81 16.17
N SER A 152 -11.05 -1.74 15.86
CA SER A 152 -10.50 -0.40 16.01
C SER A 152 -11.51 0.71 16.32
N ASN A 153 -11.01 1.85 16.80
CA ASN A 153 -11.80 3.05 17.06
C ASN A 153 -11.33 4.24 16.21
N THR A 154 -12.20 5.24 16.10
CA THR A 154 -11.87 6.55 15.51
C THR A 154 -11.60 7.58 16.61
N VAL A 155 -10.89 8.65 16.25
CA VAL A 155 -10.64 9.82 17.11
C VAL A 155 -10.98 11.09 16.37
N GLU A 156 -11.14 12.18 17.12
CA GLU A 156 -11.45 13.49 16.55
C GLU A 156 -10.51 14.56 17.09
N VAL A 157 -10.14 15.51 16.24
CA VAL A 157 -9.29 16.65 16.61
C VAL A 157 -9.76 17.91 15.89
N THR A 158 -9.84 19.02 16.62
CA THR A 158 -10.11 20.35 16.04
C THR A 158 -8.80 21.10 15.82
N VAL A 159 -8.66 21.74 14.65
CA VAL A 159 -7.51 22.62 14.37
C VAL A 159 -7.97 24.07 14.36
N GLU A 160 -7.50 24.87 15.31
CA GLU A 160 -8.03 26.20 15.58
C GLU A 160 -7.49 27.30 14.66
N SER A 161 -6.30 27.14 14.06
CA SER A 161 -5.69 28.22 13.27
C SER A 161 -4.89 27.76 12.04
N ASP A 162 -3.75 27.10 12.21
CA ASP A 162 -2.79 26.85 11.13
C ASP A 162 -3.03 25.50 10.45
N LEU A 163 -3.46 25.57 9.18
CA LEU A 163 -3.74 24.42 8.31
C LEU A 163 -2.73 24.36 7.15
N ALA A 164 -1.61 25.08 7.24
CA ALA A 164 -0.61 25.13 6.18
C ALA A 164 0.01 23.74 5.95
N PHE A 165 0.05 23.34 4.68
CA PHE A 165 0.62 22.07 4.27
C PHE A 165 2.08 22.24 3.85
N ASN A 166 2.96 21.48 4.51
CA ASN A 166 4.37 21.37 4.17
C ASN A 166 4.64 19.95 3.70
N HIS A 167 4.64 19.76 2.38
CA HIS A 167 4.82 18.45 1.77
C HIS A 167 6.20 17.87 2.11
N LEU A 168 6.25 16.57 2.43
CA LEU A 168 7.49 15.88 2.81
C LEU A 168 8.56 15.87 1.70
N PHE A 169 8.13 15.77 0.45
CA PHE A 169 9.00 15.80 -0.72
C PHE A 169 8.91 17.15 -1.41
N THR A 170 10.04 17.80 -1.64
CA THR A 170 10.09 19.01 -2.43
C THR A 170 9.70 18.66 -3.87
N PRO A 171 8.69 19.34 -4.46
CA PRO A 171 8.33 19.07 -5.83
C PRO A 171 9.50 19.27 -6.76
N VAL A 172 9.79 18.27 -7.58
CA VAL A 172 10.76 18.41 -8.67
C VAL A 172 10.13 19.39 -9.68
N GLU A 173 10.82 20.49 -9.97
CA GLU A 173 10.40 21.35 -11.08
C GLU A 173 10.52 20.53 -12.37
N SER A 174 9.38 20.13 -12.92
CA SER A 174 9.34 19.62 -14.28
C SER A 174 9.41 20.85 -15.19
N ASP A 175 10.47 20.97 -15.98
CA ASP A 175 10.47 21.83 -17.15
C ASP A 175 9.17 21.60 -17.94
N ASP A 176 8.67 22.64 -18.62
CA ASP A 176 7.43 22.74 -19.41
C ASP A 176 7.25 21.61 -20.45
N LEU A 177 7.06 20.37 -19.99
CA LEU A 177 6.97 19.20 -20.83
C LEU A 177 5.52 19.10 -21.28
N GLU A 178 5.29 19.29 -22.58
CA GLU A 178 4.07 18.88 -23.26
C GLU A 178 3.80 17.39 -23.00
N ARG A 179 2.56 17.04 -22.61
CA ARG A 179 2.06 15.69 -22.28
C ARG A 179 2.57 14.58 -23.22
N ARG A 180 3.72 13.93 -22.96
CA ARG A 180 4.19 12.68 -23.58
C ARG A 180 5.13 11.92 -22.63
N VAL A 181 4.60 10.85 -22.05
CA VAL A 181 5.28 9.70 -21.41
C VAL A 181 6.14 9.96 -20.16
N SER A 182 6.24 8.94 -19.32
CA SER A 182 7.14 8.86 -18.17
C SER A 182 8.60 8.95 -18.63
N THR A 183 9.39 9.78 -17.97
CA THR A 183 10.79 10.04 -18.32
C THR A 183 11.72 9.45 -17.26
N PRO A 184 12.48 8.38 -17.56
CA PRO A 184 13.53 7.88 -16.69
C PRO A 184 14.63 8.91 -16.47
N ARG A 185 15.02 9.17 -15.21
CA ARG A 185 16.09 10.08 -14.84
C ARG A 185 17.01 9.45 -13.80
N CYS A 186 18.30 9.38 -14.13
CA CYS A 186 19.33 8.97 -13.20
C CYS A 186 20.68 9.50 -13.67
N SER A 187 21.46 10.08 -12.77
CA SER A 187 22.81 10.60 -13.01
C SER A 187 23.80 9.47 -13.29
N ASP A 188 23.57 8.31 -12.68
CA ASP A 188 24.28 7.07 -13.00
C ASP A 188 23.70 6.46 -14.29
N GLY A 189 24.52 6.41 -15.34
CA GLY A 189 24.11 5.89 -16.65
C GLY A 189 23.72 4.42 -16.66
N SER A 190 24.26 3.59 -15.76
CA SER A 190 23.87 2.18 -15.65
C SER A 190 22.49 2.05 -15.01
N LYS A 191 22.26 2.75 -13.90
CA LYS A 191 20.95 2.80 -13.24
C LYS A 191 19.90 3.43 -14.16
N LEU A 192 20.25 4.45 -14.93
CA LEU A 192 19.38 5.04 -15.95
C LEU A 192 18.91 3.98 -16.95
N GLN A 193 19.84 3.17 -17.49
CA GLN A 193 19.48 2.11 -18.43
C GLN A 193 18.54 1.08 -17.80
N LEU A 194 18.74 0.75 -16.52
CA LEU A 194 17.80 -0.13 -15.78
C LEU A 194 16.39 0.46 -15.73
N LEU A 195 16.24 1.77 -15.48
CA LEU A 195 14.93 2.43 -15.47
C LEU A 195 14.28 2.44 -16.87
N VAL A 196 15.08 2.73 -17.91
CA VAL A 196 14.61 2.70 -19.31
C VAL A 196 14.08 1.31 -19.68
N ASP A 197 14.84 0.26 -19.38
CA ASP A 197 14.44 -1.11 -19.67
C ASP A 197 13.21 -1.52 -18.85
N SER A 198 13.15 -1.11 -17.58
CA SER A 198 12.04 -1.44 -16.68
C SER A 198 10.74 -0.76 -17.11
N LEU A 199 10.78 0.50 -17.52
CA LEU A 199 9.62 1.20 -18.09
C LEU A 199 9.15 0.54 -19.38
N LYS A 200 10.07 0.16 -20.28
CA LYS A 200 9.74 -0.58 -21.50
C LYS A 200 9.02 -1.89 -21.17
N TYR A 201 9.52 -2.66 -20.22
CA TYR A 201 8.88 -3.90 -19.79
C TYR A 201 7.53 -3.67 -19.11
N ALA A 202 7.42 -2.71 -18.20
CA ALA A 202 6.15 -2.37 -17.54
C ALA A 202 5.04 -2.11 -18.55
N ARG A 203 5.35 -1.31 -19.58
CA ARG A 203 4.43 -1.01 -20.68
C ARG A 203 4.08 -2.24 -21.51
N SER A 204 5.08 -3.08 -21.81
CA SER A 204 4.85 -4.34 -22.54
C SER A 204 3.98 -5.33 -21.75
N ILE A 205 4.20 -5.45 -20.43
CA ILE A 205 3.42 -6.30 -19.54
C ILE A 205 1.97 -5.81 -19.51
N ALA A 206 1.76 -4.50 -19.31
CA ALA A 206 0.43 -3.91 -19.32
C ALA A 206 -0.29 -4.07 -20.67
N GLY A 207 0.41 -3.88 -21.78
CA GLY A 207 -0.15 -4.07 -23.12
C GLY A 207 -0.51 -5.53 -23.41
N GLY A 208 0.30 -6.48 -22.92
CA GLY A 208 -0.02 -7.90 -22.97
C GLY A 208 -1.28 -8.23 -22.17
N ALA A 209 -1.41 -7.71 -20.95
CA ALA A 209 -2.61 -7.88 -20.13
C ALA A 209 -3.86 -7.27 -20.78
N ALA A 210 -3.76 -6.06 -21.34
CA ALA A 210 -4.86 -5.45 -22.09
C ALA A 210 -5.29 -6.30 -23.30
N THR A 211 -4.32 -6.86 -24.04
CA THR A 211 -4.59 -7.75 -25.18
C THR A 211 -5.28 -9.04 -24.74
N ASP A 212 -4.82 -9.62 -23.63
CA ASP A 212 -5.40 -10.84 -23.07
C ASP A 212 -6.83 -10.61 -22.58
N ILE A 213 -7.14 -9.51 -21.89
CA ILE A 213 -8.50 -9.17 -21.46
C ILE A 213 -9.47 -9.12 -22.66
N ARG A 214 -9.02 -8.62 -23.82
CA ARG A 214 -9.85 -8.56 -25.02
C ARG A 214 -10.03 -9.92 -25.69
N SER A 215 -8.99 -10.76 -25.65
CA SER A 215 -8.96 -12.05 -26.34
C SER A 215 -9.61 -13.17 -25.49
N HIS A 216 -9.48 -13.06 -24.17
CA HIS A 216 -9.91 -14.01 -23.16
C HIS A 216 -10.62 -13.27 -22.00
N PRO A 217 -11.77 -12.63 -22.27
CA PRO A 217 -12.46 -11.79 -21.28
C PRO A 217 -12.89 -12.51 -20.00
N THR A 218 -12.98 -13.84 -20.02
CA THR A 218 -13.25 -14.70 -18.87
C THR A 218 -12.10 -15.68 -18.61
N GLY A 219 -10.89 -15.31 -19.02
CA GLY A 219 -9.68 -16.11 -18.81
C GLY A 219 -9.37 -16.32 -17.32
N PRO A 220 -8.51 -17.29 -17.00
CA PRO A 220 -8.17 -17.61 -15.61
C PRO A 220 -7.58 -16.39 -14.88
N GLU A 221 -6.70 -15.63 -15.52
CA GLU A 221 -6.02 -14.50 -14.89
C GLU A 221 -6.95 -13.31 -14.63
N TYR A 222 -7.81 -12.97 -15.59
CA TYR A 222 -8.84 -11.96 -15.35
C TYR A 222 -9.78 -12.39 -14.22
N THR A 223 -10.24 -13.65 -14.23
CA THR A 223 -11.14 -14.17 -13.19
C THR A 223 -10.49 -14.12 -11.81
N ARG A 224 -9.21 -14.50 -11.71
CA ARG A 224 -8.45 -14.49 -10.46
C ARG A 224 -8.29 -13.07 -9.92
N PHE A 225 -7.74 -12.15 -10.72
CA PHE A 225 -7.32 -10.84 -10.22
C PHE A 225 -8.38 -9.75 -10.35
N PHE A 226 -9.39 -9.89 -11.22
CA PHE A 226 -10.42 -8.87 -11.44
C PHE A 226 -11.83 -9.42 -11.63
N GLY A 227 -12.06 -10.73 -11.41
CA GLY A 227 -13.38 -11.35 -11.56
C GLY A 227 -14.50 -10.55 -10.89
N GLY A 228 -15.60 -10.34 -11.63
CA GLY A 228 -16.73 -9.52 -11.20
C GLY A 228 -16.63 -8.03 -11.56
N ASN A 229 -15.46 -7.53 -11.97
CA ASN A 229 -15.32 -6.16 -12.47
C ASN A 229 -15.78 -6.02 -13.93
N ASN A 230 -16.04 -4.77 -14.32
CA ASN A 230 -16.25 -4.42 -15.72
C ASN A 230 -14.94 -4.56 -16.51
N GLN A 231 -14.93 -5.44 -17.51
CA GLN A 231 -13.74 -5.73 -18.33
C GLN A 231 -13.19 -4.51 -19.06
N ASN A 232 -14.07 -3.62 -19.55
CA ASN A 232 -13.62 -2.41 -20.25
C ASN A 232 -12.87 -1.45 -19.31
N ASP A 233 -13.30 -1.36 -18.05
CA ASP A 233 -12.61 -0.51 -17.06
C ASP A 233 -11.19 -1.03 -16.79
N ILE A 234 -11.06 -2.34 -16.55
CA ILE A 234 -9.76 -2.96 -16.23
C ILE A 234 -8.85 -2.94 -17.46
N TRP A 235 -9.38 -3.28 -18.63
CA TRP A 235 -8.68 -3.14 -19.91
C TRP A 235 -8.16 -1.70 -20.10
N TYR A 236 -9.01 -0.70 -19.87
CA TYR A 236 -8.65 0.70 -20.07
C TYR A 236 -7.55 1.14 -19.12
N ASN A 237 -7.56 0.67 -17.87
CA ASN A 237 -6.48 0.95 -16.92
C ASN A 237 -5.14 0.36 -17.38
N PHE A 238 -5.11 -0.90 -17.84
CA PHE A 238 -3.90 -1.49 -18.42
C PHE A 238 -3.46 -0.77 -19.71
N ASP A 239 -4.39 -0.42 -20.60
CA ASP A 239 -4.10 0.28 -21.86
C ASP A 239 -3.48 1.67 -21.59
N ARG A 240 -3.99 2.39 -20.58
CA ARG A 240 -3.41 3.66 -20.15
C ARG A 240 -1.99 3.51 -19.64
N VAL A 241 -1.67 2.45 -18.88
CA VAL A 241 -0.30 2.18 -18.43
C VAL A 241 0.58 1.77 -19.61
N ALA A 242 0.10 0.92 -20.52
CA ALA A 242 0.83 0.49 -21.71
C ALA A 242 1.19 1.67 -22.64
N GLY A 243 0.23 2.58 -22.83
CA GLY A 243 0.41 3.81 -23.57
C GLY A 243 1.09 4.93 -22.78
N ASP A 244 1.31 4.74 -21.47
CA ASP A 244 1.87 5.73 -20.56
C ASP A 244 1.15 7.08 -20.67
N GLN A 245 -0.18 7.00 -20.64
CA GLN A 245 -1.10 8.07 -21.03
C GLN A 245 -1.42 9.03 -19.87
N ASN A 246 -1.80 10.26 -20.25
CA ASN A 246 -2.42 11.31 -19.43
C ASN A 246 -1.55 12.13 -18.48
N THR A 247 -0.23 11.98 -18.47
CA THR A 247 0.65 12.68 -17.52
C THR A 247 2.10 12.72 -17.99
N ASN A 248 2.80 13.81 -17.69
CA ASN A 248 4.26 13.82 -17.66
C ASN A 248 4.72 13.60 -16.23
N ARG A 249 5.62 12.64 -16.06
CA ARG A 249 6.19 12.30 -14.77
C ARG A 249 7.60 11.80 -14.96
N ASP A 250 8.42 12.04 -13.96
CA ASP A 250 9.74 11.46 -13.90
C ASP A 250 9.71 10.14 -13.14
N ILE A 251 10.54 9.21 -13.58
CA ILE A 251 10.93 8.02 -12.81
C ILE A 251 12.39 8.22 -12.44
N THR A 252 12.65 8.58 -11.19
CA THR A 252 13.93 9.15 -10.78
C THR A 252 14.66 8.23 -9.80
N CYS A 253 15.97 8.06 -9.98
CA CYS A 253 16.81 7.47 -8.95
C CYS A 253 16.77 8.31 -7.68
N SER A 254 16.49 7.71 -6.52
CA SER A 254 16.45 8.45 -5.27
C SER A 254 17.76 9.16 -4.93
N SER A 255 18.90 8.66 -5.42
CA SER A 255 20.22 9.30 -5.25
C SER A 255 20.31 10.73 -5.78
N ASP A 256 19.46 11.09 -6.73
CA ASP A 256 19.49 12.38 -7.43
C ASP A 256 18.53 13.41 -6.82
N ASN A 257 17.76 13.03 -5.80
CA ASN A 257 16.87 13.92 -5.08
C ASN A 257 17.12 13.78 -3.56
N ALA A 258 17.40 14.89 -2.88
CA ALA A 258 17.83 14.86 -1.49
C ALA A 258 16.76 14.25 -0.55
N ASP A 259 15.50 14.64 -0.73
CA ASP A 259 14.38 14.14 0.08
C ASP A 259 14.16 12.65 -0.19
N ALA A 260 14.20 12.24 -1.46
CA ALA A 260 14.05 10.85 -1.85
C ALA A 260 15.18 9.96 -1.33
N ARG A 261 16.43 10.44 -1.38
CA ARG A 261 17.60 9.75 -0.82
C ARG A 261 17.47 9.58 0.69
N ASN A 262 17.05 10.63 1.40
CA ASN A 262 16.84 10.57 2.84
C ASN A 262 15.74 9.57 3.18
N TYR A 263 14.62 9.61 2.45
CA TYR A 263 13.51 8.68 2.63
C TYR A 263 13.94 7.21 2.43
N CYS A 264 14.61 6.87 1.32
CA CYS A 264 15.10 5.50 1.09
C CYS A 264 16.12 5.07 2.15
N SER A 265 16.96 5.98 2.64
CA SER A 265 17.97 5.68 3.67
C SER A 265 17.31 5.35 5.01
N SER A 266 16.20 6.00 5.34
CA SER A 266 15.42 5.75 6.56
C SER A 266 14.47 4.54 6.43
N ASN A 267 14.16 4.11 5.21
CA ASN A 267 13.21 3.03 4.92
C ASN A 267 13.86 1.95 4.03
N PRO A 268 14.80 1.16 4.57
CA PRO A 268 15.65 0.26 3.79
C PRO A 268 14.92 -0.88 3.09
N GLY A 269 13.68 -1.20 3.49
CA GLY A 269 12.83 -2.20 2.82
C GLY A 269 12.04 -1.68 1.62
N VAL A 270 12.11 -0.38 1.29
CA VAL A 270 11.40 0.20 0.14
C VAL A 270 12.21 -0.02 -1.14
N ILE A 271 11.54 -0.51 -2.18
CA ILE A 271 12.12 -0.73 -3.52
C ILE A 271 11.90 0.49 -4.41
N ALA A 272 10.65 0.92 -4.51
CA ALA A 272 10.22 2.07 -5.28
C ALA A 272 8.95 2.67 -4.66
N TYR A 273 8.63 3.90 -5.02
CA TYR A 273 7.39 4.53 -4.56
C TYR A 273 6.96 5.68 -5.49
N THR A 274 5.65 5.93 -5.47
CA THR A 274 4.99 7.05 -6.14
C THR A 274 4.63 8.10 -5.09
N VAL A 275 5.13 9.31 -5.26
CA VAL A 275 4.75 10.46 -4.42
C VAL A 275 3.45 11.04 -4.93
N ILE A 276 2.51 11.34 -4.04
CA ILE A 276 1.21 11.93 -4.40
C ILE A 276 1.24 13.41 -4.03
N TYR A 277 1.23 14.31 -5.02
CA TYR A 277 1.05 15.74 -4.75
C TYR A 277 -0.43 16.12 -4.84
N SER A 278 -0.87 17.06 -3.99
CA SER A 278 -2.24 17.60 -3.99
C SER A 278 -2.65 18.25 -5.32
N ASP A 279 -1.68 18.68 -6.13
CA ASP A 279 -1.91 19.25 -7.47
C ASP A 279 -2.01 18.21 -8.59
N GLY A 280 -1.98 16.91 -8.23
CA GLY A 280 -2.14 15.79 -9.15
C GLY A 280 -0.85 15.28 -9.78
N ARG A 281 0.31 15.88 -9.49
CA ARG A 281 1.60 15.31 -9.89
C ARG A 281 1.87 14.01 -9.13
N THR A 282 2.44 13.03 -9.85
CA THR A 282 2.77 11.72 -9.28
C THR A 282 4.12 11.19 -9.79
N PRO A 283 5.27 11.80 -9.40
CA PRO A 283 6.58 11.28 -9.76
C PRO A 283 6.87 9.98 -9.03
N ILE A 284 7.69 9.14 -9.66
CA ILE A 284 8.10 7.84 -9.13
C ILE A 284 9.57 7.93 -8.76
N PHE A 285 9.95 7.39 -7.60
CA PHE A 285 11.33 7.26 -7.18
C PHE A 285 11.70 5.80 -6.97
N THR A 286 12.92 5.44 -7.33
CA THR A 286 13.48 4.10 -7.06
C THR A 286 14.60 4.17 -6.03
N CYS A 287 14.52 3.34 -4.99
CA CYS A 287 15.57 3.16 -3.99
C CYS A 287 16.65 2.18 -4.49
N ASP A 288 17.75 2.02 -3.74
CA ASP A 288 18.86 1.14 -4.14
C ASP A 288 18.48 -0.35 -4.20
N LEU A 289 17.43 -0.80 -3.50
CA LEU A 289 16.91 -2.17 -3.66
C LEU A 289 16.41 -2.43 -5.09
N PHE A 290 15.92 -1.42 -5.80
CA PHE A 290 15.43 -1.58 -7.17
C PHE A 290 16.46 -2.18 -8.11
N VAL A 291 17.74 -1.82 -7.97
CA VAL A 291 18.78 -2.34 -8.87
C VAL A 291 19.05 -3.84 -8.65
N GLN A 292 18.70 -4.37 -7.48
CA GLN A 292 18.88 -5.77 -7.09
C GLN A 292 17.73 -6.66 -7.55
N ALA A 293 16.57 -6.08 -7.88
CA ALA A 293 15.44 -6.83 -8.39
C ALA A 293 15.73 -7.47 -9.75
N GLY A 294 15.10 -8.61 -10.00
CA GLY A 294 15.21 -9.39 -11.21
C GLY A 294 14.74 -8.64 -12.45
N THR A 295 15.09 -9.17 -13.61
CA THR A 295 14.56 -8.68 -14.89
C THR A 295 13.19 -9.29 -15.17
N THR A 296 12.36 -8.67 -15.99
CA THR A 296 11.09 -9.31 -16.37
C THR A 296 11.28 -10.71 -16.98
N PRO A 297 12.26 -10.96 -17.88
CA PRO A 297 12.51 -12.31 -18.39
C PRO A 297 12.93 -13.34 -17.32
N SER A 298 13.50 -12.94 -16.18
CA SER A 298 13.93 -13.92 -15.17
C SER A 298 12.77 -14.64 -14.50
N ILE A 299 11.54 -14.11 -14.55
CA ILE A 299 10.35 -14.81 -14.02
C ILE A 299 10.04 -16.11 -14.80
N CYS A 300 10.59 -16.27 -16.01
CA CYS A 300 10.45 -17.52 -16.77
C CYS A 300 11.20 -18.71 -16.14
N GLN A 301 12.22 -18.44 -15.32
CA GLN A 301 13.01 -19.45 -14.63
C GLN A 301 12.68 -19.54 -13.14
N GLY A 302 11.78 -18.68 -12.65
CA GLY A 302 11.45 -18.57 -11.24
C GLY A 302 9.97 -18.25 -11.02
N ASP A 303 9.72 -17.60 -9.89
CA ASP A 303 8.39 -17.12 -9.53
C ASP A 303 8.23 -15.63 -9.87
N PHE A 304 6.99 -15.19 -10.06
CA PHE A 304 6.62 -13.78 -10.19
C PHE A 304 5.99 -13.21 -8.91
N ASP A 305 5.56 -14.06 -7.97
CA ASP A 305 4.84 -13.63 -6.76
C ASP A 305 5.71 -12.69 -5.91
N SER A 306 7.00 -13.02 -5.72
CA SER A 306 7.97 -12.14 -5.07
C SER A 306 8.05 -10.79 -5.78
N THR A 307 7.91 -9.70 -5.02
CA THR A 307 8.05 -8.33 -5.51
C THR A 307 9.39 -8.08 -6.21
N MET A 308 10.47 -8.69 -5.69
CA MET A 308 11.84 -8.58 -6.22
C MET A 308 12.08 -9.37 -7.51
N SER A 309 11.09 -10.12 -8.02
CA SER A 309 11.24 -10.97 -9.21
C SER A 309 11.43 -10.18 -10.52
N SER A 310 10.88 -8.96 -10.61
CA SER A 310 10.79 -8.20 -11.85
C SER A 310 10.74 -6.69 -11.65
N ARG A 311 11.79 -5.98 -12.07
CA ARG A 311 11.80 -4.51 -12.16
C ARG A 311 10.70 -3.95 -13.05
N GLY A 312 10.35 -4.64 -14.14
CA GLY A 312 9.21 -4.23 -14.98
C GLY A 312 7.88 -4.37 -14.25
N GLY A 313 7.73 -5.39 -13.40
CA GLY A 313 6.58 -5.55 -12.52
C GLY A 313 6.50 -4.48 -11.43
N ILE A 314 7.64 -4.10 -10.84
CA ILE A 314 7.73 -2.99 -9.88
C ILE A 314 7.30 -1.67 -10.53
N ILE A 315 7.85 -1.32 -11.70
CA ILE A 315 7.45 -0.09 -12.40
C ILE A 315 5.98 -0.15 -12.85
N LEU A 316 5.44 -1.32 -13.21
CA LEU A 316 4.02 -1.48 -13.51
C LEU A 316 3.13 -1.15 -12.29
N HIS A 317 3.50 -1.63 -11.10
CA HIS A 317 2.81 -1.31 -9.85
C HIS A 317 2.79 0.22 -9.62
N GLU A 318 3.95 0.86 -9.67
CA GLU A 318 4.06 2.31 -9.45
C GLU A 318 3.30 3.12 -10.52
N LEU A 319 3.33 2.69 -11.78
CA LEU A 319 2.55 3.31 -12.84
C LEU A 319 1.03 3.16 -12.62
N ALA A 320 0.56 2.09 -11.97
CA ALA A 320 -0.87 1.96 -11.64
C ALA A 320 -1.33 3.08 -10.69
N HIS A 321 -0.52 3.41 -9.67
CA HIS A 321 -0.77 4.58 -8.82
C HIS A 321 -0.76 5.87 -9.63
N ALA A 322 0.32 6.06 -10.40
CA ALA A 322 0.60 7.33 -11.04
C ALA A 322 -0.43 7.64 -12.15
N VAL A 323 -0.76 6.64 -12.98
CA VAL A 323 -1.57 6.81 -14.18
C VAL A 323 -3.05 6.85 -13.85
N HIS A 324 -3.57 5.96 -13.02
CA HIS A 324 -5.01 5.84 -12.79
C HIS A 324 -5.41 5.80 -11.32
N GLY A 325 -4.51 6.18 -10.41
CA GLY A 325 -4.83 6.35 -9.00
C GLY A 325 -5.12 5.04 -8.27
N ALA A 326 -4.52 3.92 -8.71
CA ALA A 326 -4.55 2.70 -7.90
C ALA A 326 -3.99 2.98 -6.49
N ASP A 327 -4.30 2.11 -5.56
CA ASP A 327 -4.00 2.19 -4.15
C ASP A 327 -3.33 0.91 -3.67
N ASP A 328 -2.73 0.93 -2.49
CA ASP A 328 -2.12 -0.23 -1.86
C ASP A 328 -3.08 -0.85 -0.86
N VAL A 329 -4.11 -1.53 -1.36
CA VAL A 329 -5.14 -2.14 -0.49
C VAL A 329 -4.60 -3.34 0.27
N THR A 330 -3.74 -4.10 -0.40
CA THR A 330 -3.02 -5.26 0.14
C THR A 330 -1.82 -5.55 -0.74
N TYR A 331 -0.86 -6.29 -0.22
CA TYR A 331 0.36 -6.66 -0.93
C TYR A 331 0.43 -8.16 -1.16
N GLY A 332 1.09 -8.56 -2.24
CA GLY A 332 1.28 -9.97 -2.61
C GLY A 332 0.13 -10.52 -3.45
N CYS A 333 0.48 -11.43 -4.36
CA CYS A 333 -0.47 -11.95 -5.34
C CYS A 333 -1.55 -12.85 -4.73
N SER A 334 -1.26 -13.50 -3.60
CA SER A 334 -2.21 -14.31 -2.82
C SER A 334 -3.32 -13.45 -2.24
N ALA A 335 -2.98 -12.47 -1.40
CA ALA A 335 -3.92 -11.53 -0.80
C ALA A 335 -4.68 -10.71 -1.87
N ALA A 336 -3.98 -10.22 -2.89
CA ALA A 336 -4.57 -9.46 -4.01
C ALA A 336 -5.68 -10.25 -4.73
N ALA A 337 -5.52 -11.56 -4.92
CA ALA A 337 -6.54 -12.41 -5.52
C ALA A 337 -7.76 -12.64 -4.61
N GLY A 338 -7.58 -12.52 -3.29
CA GLY A 338 -8.63 -12.68 -2.27
C GLY A 338 -9.50 -11.43 -2.03
N LEU A 339 -9.10 -10.28 -2.57
CA LEU A 339 -9.79 -9.00 -2.38
C LEU A 339 -11.26 -8.99 -2.89
N SER A 340 -12.07 -8.08 -2.35
CA SER A 340 -13.41 -7.82 -2.88
C SER A 340 -13.36 -7.30 -4.31
N VAL A 341 -14.47 -7.37 -5.05
CA VAL A 341 -14.52 -6.89 -6.45
C VAL A 341 -14.06 -5.43 -6.57
N ALA A 342 -14.53 -4.56 -5.65
CA ALA A 342 -14.16 -3.15 -5.64
C ALA A 342 -12.68 -2.92 -5.26
N ASP A 343 -12.18 -3.69 -4.29
CA ASP A 343 -10.78 -3.62 -3.86
C ASP A 343 -9.83 -4.08 -4.96
N LYS A 344 -10.16 -5.17 -5.67
CA LYS A 344 -9.38 -5.70 -6.81
C LYS A 344 -9.11 -4.63 -7.87
N LYS A 345 -10.16 -3.88 -8.25
CA LYS A 345 -10.04 -2.81 -9.26
C LYS A 345 -9.12 -1.68 -8.81
N ARG A 346 -9.08 -1.37 -7.51
CA ARG A 346 -8.28 -0.24 -7.01
C ARG A 346 -6.90 -0.64 -6.50
N ASN A 347 -6.59 -1.93 -6.32
CA ASN A 347 -5.30 -2.36 -5.79
C ASN A 347 -4.20 -2.43 -6.86
N ALA A 348 -3.05 -1.79 -6.66
CA ALA A 348 -1.95 -1.77 -7.64
C ALA A 348 -1.35 -3.17 -7.87
N ASP A 349 -1.24 -3.99 -6.82
CA ASP A 349 -0.70 -5.34 -6.93
C ASP A 349 -1.58 -6.28 -7.77
N ASN A 350 -2.89 -6.05 -7.88
CA ASN A 350 -3.73 -6.80 -8.82
C ASN A 350 -3.30 -6.60 -10.28
N TYR A 351 -2.87 -5.38 -10.64
CA TYR A 351 -2.37 -5.08 -11.98
C TYR A 351 -1.00 -5.69 -12.20
N ARG A 352 -0.08 -5.56 -11.23
CA ARG A 352 1.25 -6.18 -11.28
C ARG A 352 1.16 -7.70 -11.42
N CYS A 353 0.42 -8.36 -10.54
CA CYS A 353 0.33 -9.82 -10.48
C CYS A 353 -0.34 -10.40 -11.73
N MET A 354 -1.48 -9.84 -12.17
CA MET A 354 -2.12 -10.29 -13.41
C MET A 354 -1.19 -10.09 -14.62
N GLY A 355 -0.56 -8.91 -14.72
CA GLY A 355 0.34 -8.60 -15.82
C GLY A 355 1.52 -9.55 -15.91
N LEU A 356 2.21 -9.80 -14.79
CA LEU A 356 3.33 -10.73 -14.75
C LEU A 356 2.91 -12.17 -15.02
N ASN A 357 1.74 -12.60 -14.54
CA ASN A 357 1.27 -13.96 -14.83
C ASN A 357 0.97 -14.14 -16.33
N ILE A 358 0.31 -13.16 -16.95
CA ILE A 358 0.09 -13.13 -18.40
C ILE A 358 1.41 -13.09 -19.17
N TYR A 359 2.40 -12.29 -18.73
CA TYR A 359 3.72 -12.30 -19.34
C TYR A 359 4.32 -13.71 -19.30
N LYS A 360 4.21 -14.40 -18.16
CA LYS A 360 4.70 -15.76 -17.97
C LYS A 360 4.00 -16.75 -18.92
N ASP A 361 2.68 -16.69 -19.00
CA ASP A 361 1.86 -17.54 -19.87
C ASP A 361 2.25 -17.42 -21.34
N TYR A 362 2.52 -16.23 -21.85
CA TYR A 362 2.77 -16.04 -23.29
C TYR A 362 4.24 -16.03 -23.70
N ASN A 363 5.16 -15.69 -22.80
CA ASN A 363 6.57 -15.44 -23.16
C ASN A 363 7.54 -16.50 -22.62
N CYS A 364 7.13 -17.31 -21.64
CA CYS A 364 8.03 -18.30 -21.02
C CYS A 364 7.87 -19.72 -21.59
N ILE A 365 6.85 -19.98 -22.43
CA ILE A 365 6.53 -21.32 -22.95
C ILE A 365 7.62 -21.90 -23.87
N TYR A 366 8.52 -21.08 -24.44
CA TYR A 366 9.60 -21.55 -25.32
C TYR A 366 11.01 -21.44 -24.73
N GLY A 367 11.17 -21.00 -23.47
CA GLY A 367 12.48 -20.76 -22.85
C GLY A 367 13.26 -19.61 -23.50
N PRO A 368 14.33 -19.10 -22.85
CA PRO A 368 15.26 -18.20 -23.53
C PRO A 368 15.96 -18.98 -24.64
N LEU A 369 15.95 -18.43 -25.87
CA LEU A 369 16.81 -18.89 -26.96
C LEU A 369 18.29 -18.70 -26.62
#